data_AF-A0A968JJ12-F1
#
_entry.id   AF-A0A968JJ12-F1
#
_cell.length_a   1.000
_cell.length_b   1.000
_cell.length_c   1.000
_cell.angle_alpha   90.00
_cell.angle_beta   90.00
_cell.angle_gamma   90.00
#
_symmetry.space_group_name_H-M   'P 1'
#
loop_
_entity.id
_entity.type
_entity.pdbx_description
1 polymer ?
#
loop_
_entity_poly.entity_id
_entity_poly.type
_entity_poly.pdbx_seq_one_letter_code
_entity_poly.pdbx_strand_id
1 'polypeptide(L)'
;MTIWIEDFNKIITKYVKTLFIYTESPLHAGIGAGLGAVDLPIQREQTTRYPMIQGSGVKGALRSQSTAPDDDKKVVFGPDNQPDFAGAAAFGDARILLFPVRALNGVFVWTTCESIFSAFLCVILN
;
A
#
# COMPACT_ATOMS: atom_id res chain seq x y z
N MET A 1 11.55 -36.08 -14.82
CA MET A 1 10.19 -35.57 -14.56
C MET A 1 10.12 -35.32 -13.06
N THR A 2 9.68 -34.14 -12.64
CA THR A 2 9.70 -33.65 -11.23
C THR A 2 11.06 -33.14 -10.73
N ILE A 3 11.57 -32.11 -11.39
CA ILE A 3 12.42 -31.10 -10.75
C ILE A 3 11.68 -29.77 -11.03
N TRP A 4 11.69 -28.83 -10.08
CA TRP A 4 11.20 -27.45 -10.21
C TRP A 4 9.69 -27.19 -9.95
N ILE A 5 9.25 -27.31 -8.70
CA ILE A 5 8.12 -26.51 -8.18
C ILE A 5 8.57 -25.58 -7.04
N GLU A 6 9.69 -25.84 -6.38
CA GLU A 6 10.12 -25.04 -5.21
C GLU A 6 10.97 -23.80 -5.56
N ASP A 7 11.63 -23.79 -6.71
CA ASP A 7 12.51 -22.69 -7.13
C ASP A 7 11.80 -21.53 -7.85
N PHE A 8 10.51 -21.69 -8.18
CA PHE A 8 9.75 -20.62 -8.85
C PHE A 8 9.53 -19.40 -7.93
N ASN A 9 9.41 -19.63 -6.62
CA ASN A 9 9.22 -18.55 -5.65
C ASN A 9 10.51 -17.76 -5.37
N LYS A 10 11.69 -18.34 -5.62
CA LYS A 10 12.99 -17.67 -5.42
C LYS A 10 13.35 -16.66 -6.52
N ILE A 11 12.69 -16.73 -7.67
CA ILE A 11 12.99 -15.88 -8.83
C ILE A 11 12.25 -14.53 -8.80
N ILE A 12 11.13 -14.43 -8.07
CA ILE A 12 10.14 -13.36 -8.29
C ILE A 12 10.32 -12.10 -7.43
N THR A 13 11.15 -12.10 -6.37
CA THR A 13 11.33 -10.90 -5.52
C THR A 13 12.80 -10.67 -5.15
N LYS A 14 13.56 -10.05 -6.06
CA LYS A 14 14.99 -9.76 -5.87
C LYS A 14 15.27 -8.71 -4.79
N TYR A 15 14.26 -7.96 -4.33
CA TYR A 15 14.39 -6.95 -3.29
C TYR A 15 13.01 -6.57 -2.72
N VAL A 16 12.84 -6.64 -1.40
CA VAL A 16 11.64 -6.17 -0.69
C VAL A 16 12.00 -4.91 0.08
N LYS A 17 11.20 -3.86 -0.04
CA LYS A 17 11.40 -2.60 0.69
C LYS A 17 10.10 -2.08 1.26
N THR A 18 10.14 -1.73 2.55
CA THR A 18 9.01 -1.13 3.26
C THR A 18 8.97 0.37 3.00
N LEU A 19 7.80 0.88 2.61
CA LEU A 19 7.54 2.31 2.44
C LEU A 19 6.68 2.81 3.60
N PHE A 20 7.18 3.81 4.33
CA PHE A 20 6.39 4.53 5.34
C PHE A 20 5.78 5.78 4.71
N ILE A 21 4.48 5.96 4.89
CA ILE A 21 3.74 7.11 4.39
C ILE A 21 3.29 7.94 5.59
N TYR A 22 3.80 9.17 5.67
CA TYR A 22 3.39 10.16 6.65
C TYR A 22 2.53 11.23 5.96
N THR A 23 1.32 11.45 6.46
CA THR A 23 0.39 12.42 5.88
C THR A 23 0.55 13.76 6.57
N GLU A 24 1.15 14.74 5.88
CA GLU A 24 1.29 16.11 6.39
C GLU A 24 -0.04 16.88 6.36
N SER A 25 -0.88 16.58 5.37
CA SER A 25 -2.22 17.11 5.21
C SER A 25 -3.26 15.99 5.29
N PRO A 26 -4.55 16.31 5.58
CA PRO A 26 -5.61 15.32 5.55
C PRO A 26 -5.67 14.61 4.19
N LEU A 27 -5.51 13.29 4.20
CA LEU A 27 -5.52 12.46 2.99
C LEU A 27 -6.88 11.81 2.77
N HIS A 28 -7.45 11.98 1.58
CA HIS A 28 -8.68 11.32 1.15
C HIS A 28 -8.40 10.25 0.08
N ALA A 29 -8.22 9.01 0.50
CA ALA A 29 -8.21 7.86 -0.42
C ALA A 29 -9.65 7.37 -0.60
N GLY A 30 -10.35 7.77 -1.66
CA GLY A 30 -11.78 7.48 -1.84
C GLY A 30 -12.07 6.10 -2.45
N ILE A 31 -13.26 5.54 -2.17
CA ILE A 31 -13.76 4.28 -2.77
C ILE A 31 -15.01 4.49 -3.65
N GLY A 32 -15.32 5.73 -3.99
CA GLY A 32 -16.56 6.12 -4.68
C GLY A 32 -17.68 6.51 -3.71
N ALA A 33 -18.87 6.78 -4.25
CA ALA A 33 -20.03 7.15 -3.45
C ALA A 33 -20.69 5.90 -2.83
N GLY A 34 -21.02 5.97 -1.54
CA GLY A 34 -21.67 4.88 -0.82
C GLY A 34 -23.09 5.23 -0.35
N LEU A 35 -23.92 4.23 -0.11
CA LEU A 35 -25.25 4.37 0.53
C LEU A 35 -25.16 4.57 2.07
N GLY A 36 -23.99 4.97 2.57
CA GLY A 36 -23.71 5.08 4.00
C GLY A 36 -24.08 6.45 4.57
N ALA A 37 -23.79 6.65 5.86
CA ALA A 37 -23.96 7.95 6.51
C ALA A 37 -22.99 9.04 6.02
N VAL A 38 -21.96 8.65 5.26
CA VAL A 38 -20.96 9.54 4.66
C VAL A 38 -21.00 9.30 3.16
N ASP A 39 -21.22 10.37 2.38
CA ASP A 39 -21.38 10.29 0.93
C ASP A 39 -20.11 9.74 0.24
N LEU A 40 -18.96 10.30 0.60
CA LEU A 40 -17.65 9.93 0.07
C LEU A 40 -16.78 9.34 1.18
N PRO A 41 -16.91 8.04 1.48
CA PRO A 41 -16.10 7.39 2.48
C PRO A 41 -14.65 7.19 2.00
N ILE A 42 -13.73 7.22 2.94
CA ILE A 42 -12.35 6.78 2.72
C ILE A 42 -12.28 5.25 2.58
N GLN A 43 -11.26 4.77 1.88
CA GLN A 43 -10.90 3.38 1.74
C GLN A 43 -10.58 2.75 3.10
N ARG A 44 -11.11 1.54 3.29
CA ARG A 44 -10.96 0.76 4.52
C ARG A 44 -10.81 -0.71 4.18
N GLU A 45 -10.06 -1.43 5.00
CA GLU A 45 -10.01 -2.88 4.95
C GLU A 45 -11.39 -3.47 5.28
N GLN A 46 -11.85 -4.47 4.53
CA GLN A 46 -13.23 -4.96 4.68
C GLN A 46 -13.49 -5.63 6.03
N THR A 47 -12.51 -6.39 6.54
CA THR A 47 -12.62 -7.18 7.77
C THR A 47 -12.45 -6.32 9.03
N THR A 48 -11.38 -5.53 9.09
CA THR A 48 -11.05 -4.71 10.28
C THR A 48 -11.69 -3.33 10.27
N ARG A 49 -12.11 -2.85 9.09
CA ARG A 49 -12.55 -1.47 8.85
C ARG A 49 -11.49 -0.40 9.12
N TYR A 50 -10.22 -0.78 9.28
CA TYR A 50 -9.14 0.19 9.44
C TYR A 50 -8.89 0.98 8.15
N PRO A 51 -8.52 2.28 8.27
CA PRO A 51 -8.11 3.05 7.11
C PRO A 51 -6.96 2.38 6.37
N MET A 52 -7.06 2.31 5.05
CA MET A 52 -6.00 1.79 4.19
C MET A 52 -5.99 2.51 2.85
N ILE A 53 -4.88 2.43 2.14
CA ILE A 53 -4.79 2.84 0.73
C ILE A 53 -4.48 1.59 -0.06
N GLN A 54 -5.30 1.29 -1.08
CA GLN A 54 -5.05 0.16 -1.96
C GLN A 54 -3.71 0.31 -2.69
N GLY A 55 -3.01 -0.80 -2.89
CA GLY A 55 -1.72 -0.85 -3.56
C GLY A 55 -1.77 -0.30 -4.99
N SER A 56 -2.93 -0.40 -5.65
CA SER A 56 -3.19 0.23 -6.96
C SER A 56 -3.14 1.76 -6.88
N GLY A 57 -3.68 2.36 -5.82
CA GLY A 57 -3.63 3.80 -5.58
C GLY A 57 -2.20 4.28 -5.29
N VAL A 58 -1.46 3.53 -4.46
CA VAL A 58 -0.05 3.81 -4.17
C VAL A 58 0.80 3.70 -5.44
N LYS A 59 0.61 2.62 -6.21
CA LYS A 59 1.26 2.39 -7.50
C LYS A 59 0.99 3.53 -8.48
N GLY A 60 -0.27 3.94 -8.62
CA GLY A 60 -0.67 5.02 -9.53
C GLY A 60 -0.04 6.36 -9.14
N ALA A 61 -0.02 6.70 -7.85
CA ALA A 61 0.61 7.90 -7.35
C ALA A 61 2.12 7.91 -7.62
N LEU A 62 2.83 6.82 -7.31
CA LEU A 62 4.26 6.68 -7.56
C LEU A 62 4.61 6.70 -9.04
N ARG A 63 3.80 6.04 -9.89
CA ARG A 63 3.96 6.07 -11.35
C ARG A 63 3.85 7.50 -11.89
N SER A 64 2.83 8.23 -11.43
CA SER A 64 2.57 9.61 -11.84
C SER A 64 3.67 10.58 -11.40
N GLN A 65 4.18 10.42 -10.18
CA GLN A 65 5.22 11.27 -9.63
C GLN A 65 6.62 10.95 -10.18
N SER A 66 6.84 9.74 -10.71
CA SER A 66 8.15 9.34 -11.23
C SER A 66 8.59 10.24 -12.39
N THR A 67 9.84 10.72 -12.33
CA THR A 67 10.49 11.49 -13.39
C THR A 67 11.29 10.62 -14.35
N ALA A 68 11.25 9.29 -14.19
CA ALA A 68 11.95 8.36 -15.05
C ALA A 68 11.41 8.42 -16.50
N PRO A 69 12.22 8.04 -17.50
CA PRO A 69 11.76 7.86 -18.88
C PRO A 69 10.55 6.91 -18.95
N ASP A 70 9.68 7.12 -19.94
CA ASP A 70 8.45 6.34 -20.09
C ASP A 70 8.72 4.84 -20.30
N ASP A 71 9.83 4.49 -20.93
CA ASP A 71 10.20 3.09 -21.13
C ASP A 71 10.55 2.40 -19.81
N ASP A 72 11.32 3.06 -18.94
CA ASP A 72 11.63 2.56 -17.60
C ASP A 72 10.38 2.49 -16.71
N LYS A 73 9.48 3.47 -16.83
CA LYS A 73 8.18 3.45 -16.13
C LYS A 73 7.35 2.24 -16.52
N LYS A 74 7.30 1.89 -17.81
CA LYS A 74 6.57 0.71 -18.29
C LYS A 74 7.18 -0.58 -17.75
N VAL A 75 8.52 -0.67 -17.66
CA VAL A 75 9.18 -1.85 -17.08
C VAL A 75 8.82 -2.02 -15.60
N VAL A 76 8.84 -0.95 -14.81
CA VAL A 76 8.59 -1.02 -13.35
C VAL A 76 7.09 -1.17 -13.04
N PHE A 77 6.25 -0.32 -13.61
CA PHE A 77 4.82 -0.22 -13.28
C PHE A 77 3.92 -1.01 -14.24
N GLY A 78 4.42 -1.41 -15.41
CA GLY A 78 3.64 -2.03 -16.47
C GLY A 78 3.14 -1.03 -17.53
N PRO A 79 2.84 -1.52 -18.75
CA PRO A 79 2.23 -0.73 -19.83
C PRO A 79 0.82 -0.21 -19.45
N ASP A 80 0.39 0.89 -20.08
CA ASP A 80 -0.90 1.54 -19.75
C ASP A 80 -2.12 0.82 -20.33
N ASN A 81 -2.06 0.41 -21.60
CA ASN A 81 -3.25 0.02 -22.37
C ASN A 81 -3.12 -1.31 -23.13
N GLN A 82 -2.00 -2.02 -22.99
CA GLN A 82 -1.79 -3.29 -23.70
C GLN A 82 -1.23 -4.35 -22.73
N PRO A 83 -1.77 -5.58 -22.71
CA PRO A 83 -1.33 -6.63 -21.80
C PRO A 83 -0.08 -7.35 -22.34
N ASP A 84 0.90 -6.60 -22.84
CA ASP A 84 2.10 -7.18 -23.47
C ASP A 84 3.01 -7.85 -22.43
N PHE A 85 3.16 -7.21 -21.26
CA PHE A 85 3.96 -7.71 -20.15
C PHE A 85 3.50 -7.11 -18.80
N ALA A 86 3.82 -7.81 -17.71
CA ALA A 86 3.57 -7.33 -16.35
C ALA A 86 4.70 -6.41 -15.85
N GLY A 87 4.36 -5.45 -14.99
CA GLY A 87 5.35 -4.61 -14.32
C GLY A 87 6.23 -5.41 -13.37
N ALA A 88 7.51 -5.05 -13.26
CA ALA A 88 8.49 -5.73 -12.43
C ALA A 88 8.28 -5.51 -10.92
N ALA A 89 7.53 -4.49 -10.51
CA ALA A 89 7.28 -4.16 -9.11
C ALA A 89 5.86 -4.53 -8.66
N ALA A 90 5.77 -5.27 -7.55
CA ALA A 90 4.53 -5.52 -6.83
C ALA A 90 4.35 -4.47 -5.71
N PHE A 91 3.19 -3.85 -5.67
CA PHE A 91 2.86 -2.82 -4.67
C PHE A 91 1.82 -3.38 -3.70
N GLY A 92 2.18 -3.44 -2.42
CA GLY A 92 1.26 -3.82 -1.35
C GLY A 92 0.33 -2.67 -0.95
N ASP A 93 -0.75 -3.01 -0.27
CA ASP A 93 -1.66 -2.03 0.33
C ASP A 93 -0.95 -1.27 1.47
N ALA A 94 -1.14 0.05 1.53
CA ALA A 94 -0.67 0.84 2.65
C ALA A 94 -1.67 0.71 3.81
N ARG A 95 -1.24 0.00 4.86
CA ARG A 95 -2.02 -0.19 6.08
C ARG A 95 -1.62 0.83 7.14
N ILE A 96 -2.58 1.20 7.98
CA ILE A 96 -2.34 2.12 9.09
C ILE A 96 -1.38 1.49 10.11
N LEU A 97 -0.42 2.29 10.58
CA LEU A 97 0.52 1.92 11.65
C LEU A 97 0.32 2.75 12.91
N LEU A 98 0.30 4.08 12.75
CA LEU A 98 0.10 5.06 13.81
C LEU A 98 -1.06 5.99 13.41
N PHE A 99 -2.01 6.21 14.32
CA PHE A 99 -3.11 7.15 14.13
C PHE A 99 -3.03 8.30 15.14
N PRO A 100 -3.09 9.56 14.70
CA PRO A 100 -3.03 10.69 15.62
C PRO A 100 -4.38 10.86 16.30
N VAL A 101 -4.37 10.85 17.64
CA VAL A 101 -5.57 11.06 18.47
C VAL A 101 -5.32 12.22 19.41
N ARG A 102 -6.30 13.11 19.56
CA ARG A 102 -6.24 14.23 20.50
C ARG A 102 -5.95 13.73 21.92
N ALA A 103 -5.03 14.39 22.60
CA ALA A 103 -4.67 14.10 23.99
C ALA A 103 -4.88 15.32 24.88
N LEU A 104 -5.21 15.09 26.16
CA LEU A 104 -5.36 16.16 27.15
C LEU A 104 -4.01 16.83 27.48
N ASN A 105 -2.93 16.07 27.43
CA ASN A 105 -1.56 16.53 27.61
C ASN A 105 -0.75 16.22 26.34
N GLY A 106 0.00 17.20 25.83
CA GLY A 106 0.83 17.01 24.62
C GLY A 106 0.14 17.22 23.27
N VAL A 107 -1.01 17.92 23.21
CA VAL A 107 -1.81 18.22 22.00
C VAL A 107 -2.42 16.97 21.33
N PHE A 108 -1.61 16.00 20.93
CA PHE A 108 -2.03 14.73 20.35
C PHE A 108 -1.01 13.63 20.64
N VAL A 109 -1.43 12.38 20.53
CA VAL A 109 -0.57 11.19 20.65
C VAL A 109 -0.75 10.29 19.45
N TRP A 110 0.34 9.61 19.07
CA TRP A 110 0.29 8.53 18.10
C TRP A 110 -0.22 7.26 18.78
N THR A 111 -1.33 6.73 18.31
CA THR A 111 -1.95 5.53 18.85
C THR A 111 -1.83 4.37 17.88
N THR A 112 -1.69 3.16 18.42
CA THR A 112 -1.68 1.90 17.66
C THR A 112 -2.30 0.81 18.53
N CYS A 113 -2.46 -0.39 17.98
CA CYS A 113 -2.96 -1.55 18.72
C CYS A 113 -2.08 -2.79 18.45
N GLU A 114 -2.22 -3.80 19.29
CA GLU A 114 -1.43 -5.04 19.22
C GLU A 114 -1.56 -5.74 17.86
N SER A 115 -2.77 -5.79 17.28
CA SER A 115 -3.00 -6.45 15.99
C SER A 115 -2.24 -5.80 14.84
N ILE A 116 -2.21 -4.46 14.79
CA ILE A 116 -1.44 -3.70 13.79
C ILE A 116 0.05 -3.88 14.02
N PHE A 117 0.50 -3.76 15.28
CA PHE A 117 1.91 -3.85 15.61
C PHE A 117 2.48 -5.25 15.32
N SER A 118 1.73 -6.30 15.65
CA SER A 118 2.07 -7.69 15.33
C SER A 118 2.16 -7.94 13.82
N ALA A 119 1.19 -7.44 13.05
CA ALA A 119 1.22 -7.52 11.58
C ALA A 119 2.45 -6.81 11.00
N PHE A 120 2.80 -5.64 11.54
CA PHE A 120 3.99 -4.88 11.14
C PHE A 120 5.30 -5.64 11.42
N LEU A 121 5.44 -6.21 12.63
CA LEU A 121 6.61 -7.01 12.99
C LEU A 121 6.76 -8.23 12.08
N CYS A 122 5.65 -8.91 11.75
CA CYS A 122 5.66 -10.06 10.83
C CYS A 122 6.22 -9.70 9.44
N VAL A 123 5.95 -8.49 8.96
CA VAL A 123 6.42 -8.01 7.64
C VAL A 123 7.89 -7.60 7.65
N ILE A 124 8.42 -7.06 8.75
CA ILE A 124 9.82 -6.61 8.81
C ILE A 124 10.80 -7.71 9.17
N LEU A 125 10.36 -8.72 9.93
CA LEU A 125 11.22 -9.79 10.43
C LEU A 125 11.35 -10.99 9.46
N ASN A 126 10.61 -11.00 8.35
CA ASN A 126 10.77 -11.95 7.24
C ASN A 126 11.55 -11.29 6.09
#